data_AF-A0A7K2FCM2-F1
#
_entry.id   AF-A0A7K2FCM2-F1
#
_cell.length_a   1.000
_cell.length_b   1.000
_cell.length_c   1.000
_cell.angle_alpha   90.00
_cell.angle_beta   90.00
_cell.angle_gamma   90.00
#
_symmetry.space_group_name_H-M   'P 1'
#
loop_
_entity.id
_entity.type
_entity.pdbx_description
1 polymer ?
#
loop_
_entity_poly.entity_id
_entity_poly.type
_entity_poly.pdbx_seq_one_letter_code
_entity_poly.pdbx_strand_id
1 'polypeptide(L)'
;MHRRRRTALALSAATLLAAPLLTACGSEAHPGAAAVVGGDRIDVATVQAQAADVRTAQQESERSQELVTKSGQLTRVKLSGLIFGRVLDRAAKDAGVSVSRKEIQQIRNDAAAQSGGDEAVRTGMLEQRWVAPGQIDASLRQEVQLQKLAQAIGADLQSPAGVQAVGQSLTKASKALHIDVNPRYGSWDDQKVQLSTYKAPWITQVTPVEGQEQAGA
;
A
#
# COMPACT_ATOMS: atom_id res chain seq x y z
N MET A 1 -56.90 -7.98 -63.00
CA MET A 1 -55.97 -8.82 -62.22
C MET A 1 -54.65 -8.92 -62.97
N HIS A 2 -53.59 -8.23 -62.54
CA HIS A 2 -52.23 -8.52 -63.02
C HIS A 2 -51.19 -8.07 -61.99
N ARG A 3 -50.37 -9.04 -61.58
CA ARG A 3 -49.13 -8.87 -60.80
C ARG A 3 -48.22 -7.83 -61.48
N ARG A 4 -47.61 -6.94 -60.70
CA ARG A 4 -46.36 -6.28 -61.11
C ARG A 4 -45.24 -6.61 -60.13
N ARG A 5 -44.19 -7.20 -60.70
CA ARG A 5 -42.89 -7.48 -60.11
C ARG A 5 -42.02 -6.23 -60.20
N ARG A 6 -41.30 -5.97 -59.10
CA ARG A 6 -39.93 -5.46 -58.92
C ARG A 6 -39.31 -4.61 -60.04
N THR A 7 -38.81 -3.42 -59.66
CA THR A 7 -37.49 -2.90 -60.07
C THR A 7 -37.00 -1.85 -59.08
N ALA A 8 -35.69 -1.84 -58.87
CA ALA A 8 -34.94 -1.19 -57.80
C ALA A 8 -34.79 0.32 -57.96
N LEU A 9 -34.56 1.02 -56.84
CA LEU A 9 -33.70 2.20 -56.81
C LEU A 9 -32.93 2.23 -55.49
N ALA A 10 -31.61 2.15 -55.65
CA ALA A 10 -30.61 2.34 -54.61
C ALA A 10 -30.54 3.82 -54.24
N LEU A 11 -30.50 4.12 -52.94
CA LEU A 11 -29.98 5.39 -52.43
C LEU A 11 -28.98 5.08 -51.33
N SER A 12 -27.73 5.29 -51.71
CA SER A 12 -26.53 5.21 -50.90
C SER A 12 -26.57 6.25 -49.77
N ALA A 13 -26.69 5.79 -48.53
CA ALA A 13 -26.33 6.58 -47.36
C ALA A 13 -25.01 6.04 -46.82
N ALA A 14 -23.89 6.63 -47.27
CA ALA A 14 -22.57 6.39 -46.71
C ALA A 14 -22.50 7.11 -45.35
N THR A 15 -22.94 6.45 -44.28
CA THR A 15 -22.63 6.86 -42.92
C THR A 15 -21.19 6.43 -42.61
N LEU A 16 -20.26 7.38 -42.81
CA LEU A 16 -18.92 7.31 -42.24
C LEU A 16 -19.06 7.23 -40.70
N LEU A 17 -19.07 6.01 -40.19
CA LEU A 17 -18.79 5.71 -38.78
C LEU A 17 -17.32 6.05 -38.55
N ALA A 18 -17.03 7.32 -38.31
CA ALA A 18 -15.83 7.72 -37.59
C ALA A 18 -16.01 7.24 -36.14
N ALA A 19 -15.73 5.97 -35.89
CA ALA A 19 -15.46 5.50 -34.54
C ALA A 19 -14.13 6.16 -34.13
N PRO A 20 -14.09 7.03 -33.11
CA PRO A 20 -12.82 7.33 -32.49
C PRO A 20 -12.37 6.01 -31.85
N LEU A 21 -11.48 5.31 -32.53
CA LEU A 21 -10.62 4.34 -31.89
C LEU A 21 -9.78 5.14 -30.91
N LEU A 22 -10.30 5.32 -29.69
CA LEU A 22 -9.53 5.61 -28.50
C LEU A 22 -8.64 4.39 -28.28
N THR A 23 -7.61 4.26 -29.11
CA THR A 23 -6.41 3.50 -28.76
C THR A 23 -5.81 4.27 -27.60
N ALA A 24 -6.27 3.94 -26.40
CA ALA A 24 -5.55 4.26 -25.18
C ALA A 24 -4.20 3.55 -25.30
N CYS A 25 -3.24 4.21 -25.92
CA CYS A 25 -1.82 3.90 -25.84
C CYS A 25 -1.38 4.24 -24.41
N GLY A 26 -1.81 3.40 -23.48
CA GLY A 26 -1.37 3.29 -22.11
C GLY A 26 -1.28 1.81 -21.80
N SER A 27 -0.58 1.08 -22.68
CA SER A 27 -0.21 -0.30 -22.44
C SER A 27 0.57 -0.35 -21.13
N GLU A 28 -0.05 -1.00 -20.14
CA GLU A 28 0.51 -1.33 -18.82
C GLU A 28 0.44 -0.24 -17.74
N ALA A 29 -0.76 0.33 -17.52
CA ALA A 29 -1.03 1.11 -16.32
C ALA A 29 -2.41 0.76 -15.77
N HIS A 30 -2.43 -0.04 -14.70
CA HIS A 30 -3.62 -0.45 -13.96
C HIS A 30 -4.47 0.78 -13.54
N PRO A 31 -5.56 1.14 -14.26
CA PRO A 31 -6.25 2.41 -14.02
C PRO A 31 -6.87 2.37 -12.63
N GLY A 32 -6.56 3.36 -11.79
CA GLY A 32 -7.06 3.42 -10.41
C GLY A 32 -6.34 2.50 -9.41
N ALA A 33 -5.30 1.75 -9.78
CA ALA A 33 -4.45 1.06 -8.82
C ALA A 33 -3.32 1.98 -8.33
N ALA A 34 -3.06 1.93 -7.03
CA ALA A 34 -1.86 2.48 -6.42
C ALA A 34 -0.69 1.50 -6.49
N ALA A 35 -0.97 0.20 -6.38
CA ALA A 35 -0.02 -0.88 -6.64
C ALA A 35 -0.76 -2.17 -7.03
N VAL A 36 -0.05 -3.09 -7.66
CA VAL A 36 -0.43 -4.49 -7.82
C VAL A 36 0.59 -5.37 -7.11
N VAL A 37 0.10 -6.29 -6.28
CA VAL A 37 0.89 -7.11 -5.38
C VAL A 37 0.40 -8.54 -5.47
N GLY A 38 1.17 -9.40 -6.13
CA GLY A 38 0.84 -10.81 -6.35
C GLY A 38 -0.34 -11.01 -7.28
N GLY A 39 -0.59 -10.06 -8.19
CA GLY A 39 -1.78 -10.01 -9.06
C GLY A 39 -2.99 -9.32 -8.44
N ASP A 40 -2.98 -9.06 -7.13
CA ASP A 40 -4.05 -8.32 -6.45
C ASP A 40 -3.82 -6.82 -6.49
N ARG A 41 -4.89 -6.07 -6.66
CA ARG A 41 -4.84 -4.60 -6.70
C ARG A 41 -4.95 -3.98 -5.32
N ILE A 42 -4.13 -2.97 -5.08
CA ILE A 42 -4.35 -1.96 -4.04
C ILE A 42 -4.88 -0.72 -4.75
N ASP A 43 -6.18 -0.45 -4.62
CA ASP A 43 -6.79 0.69 -5.29
C ASP A 43 -6.40 2.02 -4.64
N VAL A 44 -6.31 3.06 -5.47
CA VAL A 44 -6.08 4.45 -5.05
C VAL A 44 -7.09 4.89 -3.99
N ALA A 45 -8.36 4.53 -4.19
CA ALA A 45 -9.43 4.88 -3.26
C ALA A 45 -9.19 4.29 -1.86
N THR A 46 -8.68 3.05 -1.78
CA THR A 46 -8.33 2.41 -0.51
C THR A 46 -7.22 3.15 0.22
N VAL A 47 -6.17 3.55 -0.49
CA VAL A 47 -5.05 4.32 0.10
C VAL A 47 -5.55 5.68 0.59
N GLN A 48 -6.37 6.37 -0.22
CA GLN A 48 -6.93 7.67 0.13
C GLN A 48 -7.88 7.60 1.32
N ALA A 49 -8.74 6.57 1.39
CA ALA A 49 -9.62 6.34 2.52
C ALA A 49 -8.82 6.16 3.82
N GLN A 50 -7.78 5.31 3.80
CA GLN A 50 -6.96 5.12 5.00
C GLN A 50 -6.20 6.38 5.43
N ALA A 51 -5.77 7.22 4.48
CA ALA A 51 -5.15 8.50 4.80
C ALA A 51 -6.18 9.50 5.34
N ALA A 52 -7.41 9.49 4.82
CA ALA A 52 -8.51 10.33 5.29
C ALA A 52 -8.91 9.97 6.72
N ASP A 53 -9.06 8.68 7.05
CA ASP A 53 -9.37 8.25 8.43
C ASP A 53 -8.36 8.79 9.45
N VAL A 54 -7.07 8.73 9.10
CA VAL A 54 -5.99 9.26 9.94
C VAL A 54 -6.09 10.77 10.03
N ARG A 55 -6.36 11.45 8.91
CA ARG A 55 -6.51 12.91 8.91
C ARG A 55 -7.68 13.37 9.76
N THR A 56 -8.81 12.67 9.70
CA THR A 56 -9.98 12.94 10.55
C THR A 56 -9.62 12.76 12.02
N ALA A 57 -9.00 11.64 12.39
CA ALA A 57 -8.57 11.40 13.77
C ALA A 57 -7.54 12.44 14.26
N GLN A 58 -6.62 12.88 13.41
CA GLN A 58 -5.67 13.95 13.74
C GLN A 58 -6.36 15.29 13.95
N GLN A 59 -7.40 15.60 13.17
CA GLN A 59 -8.15 16.86 13.28
C GLN A 59 -8.96 16.95 14.58
N GLU A 60 -9.36 15.81 15.14
CA GLU A 60 -10.04 15.72 16.44
C GLU A 60 -9.07 15.89 17.62
N SER A 61 -7.75 15.83 17.41
CA SER A 61 -6.74 16.01 18.45
C SER A 61 -6.44 17.49 18.72
N GLU A 62 -6.18 17.82 19.99
CA GLU A 62 -5.66 19.13 20.41
C GLU A 62 -4.32 19.49 19.72
N ARG A 63 -3.56 18.46 19.27
CA ARG A 63 -2.29 18.63 18.55
C ARG A 63 -2.42 18.55 17.03
N SER A 64 -3.62 18.76 16.49
CA SER A 64 -3.94 18.65 15.06
C SER A 64 -2.91 19.29 14.13
N GLN A 65 -2.52 20.55 14.36
CA GLN A 65 -1.56 21.26 13.50
C GLN A 65 -0.20 20.58 13.43
N GLU A 66 0.32 20.11 14.57
CA GLU A 66 1.59 19.41 14.67
C GLU A 66 1.54 18.06 13.93
N LEU A 67 0.48 17.28 14.18
CA LEU A 67 0.30 15.95 13.59
C LEU A 67 0.14 16.00 12.07
N VAL A 68 -0.63 16.98 11.57
CA VAL A 68 -0.81 17.20 10.14
C VAL A 68 0.51 17.61 9.48
N THR A 69 1.29 18.48 10.11
CA THR A 69 2.60 18.93 9.60
C THR A 69 3.59 17.76 9.49
N LYS A 70 3.65 16.90 10.52
CA LYS A 70 4.54 15.71 10.53
C LYS A 70 4.15 14.64 9.51
N SER A 71 2.90 14.62 9.05
CA SER A 71 2.34 13.57 8.19
C SER A 71 2.15 14.02 6.73
N GLY A 72 3.00 14.91 6.21
CA GLY A 72 2.91 15.44 4.83
C GLY A 72 2.92 14.37 3.72
N GLN A 73 3.52 13.20 3.96
CA GLN A 73 3.58 12.08 3.00
C GLN A 73 2.63 10.92 3.35
N LEU A 74 1.57 11.20 4.13
CA LEU A 74 0.68 10.17 4.69
C LEU A 74 0.17 9.16 3.66
N THR A 75 -0.27 9.59 2.48
CA THR A 75 -0.75 8.70 1.41
C THR A 75 0.32 7.67 0.99
N ARG A 76 1.58 8.10 0.85
CA ARG A 76 2.70 7.20 0.50
C ARG A 76 3.01 6.24 1.64
N VAL A 77 2.95 6.72 2.88
CA VAL A 77 3.12 5.88 4.08
C VAL A 77 2.03 4.82 4.15
N LYS A 78 0.77 5.18 3.89
CA LYS A 78 -0.34 4.20 3.84
C LYS A 78 -0.14 3.17 2.74
N LEU A 79 0.24 3.58 1.53
CA LEU A 79 0.55 2.63 0.47
C LEU A 79 1.70 1.69 0.86
N SER A 80 2.78 2.23 1.44
CA SER A 80 3.93 1.43 1.90
C SER A 80 3.50 0.37 2.91
N GLY A 81 2.68 0.75 3.91
CA GLY A 81 2.18 -0.17 4.93
C GLY A 81 1.23 -1.23 4.37
N LEU A 82 0.41 -0.88 3.36
CA LEU A 82 -0.45 -1.84 2.68
C LEU A 82 0.36 -2.88 1.89
N ILE A 83 1.36 -2.44 1.12
CA ILE A 83 2.26 -3.34 0.39
C ILE A 83 3.05 -4.22 1.37
N PHE A 84 3.65 -3.62 2.41
CA PHE A 84 4.36 -4.36 3.45
C PHE A 84 3.47 -5.41 4.12
N GLY A 85 2.21 -5.08 4.40
CA GLY A 85 1.23 -6.04 4.91
C GLY A 85 1.06 -7.26 4.01
N ARG A 86 0.97 -7.07 2.68
CA ARG A 86 0.90 -8.17 1.72
C ARG A 86 2.19 -9.00 1.67
N VAL A 87 3.35 -8.35 1.77
CA VAL A 87 4.66 -9.05 1.85
C VAL A 87 4.72 -9.91 3.11
N LEU A 88 4.33 -9.35 4.26
CA LEU A 88 4.32 -10.07 5.52
C LEU A 88 3.30 -11.22 5.48
N ASP A 89 2.13 -11.03 4.85
CA ASP A 89 1.12 -12.09 4.65
C ASP A 89 1.68 -13.25 3.83
N ARG A 90 2.44 -12.93 2.78
CA ARG A 90 3.12 -13.94 1.98
C ARG A 90 4.20 -14.67 2.77
N ALA A 91 5.07 -13.94 3.48
CA ALA A 91 6.15 -14.53 4.27
C ALA A 91 5.61 -15.43 5.39
N ALA A 92 4.58 -14.99 6.11
CA ALA A 92 3.93 -15.79 7.14
C ALA A 92 3.31 -17.06 6.54
N LYS A 93 2.61 -16.95 5.41
CA LYS A 93 2.05 -18.11 4.70
C LYS A 93 3.13 -19.11 4.29
N ASP A 94 4.24 -18.64 3.72
CA ASP A 94 5.37 -19.49 3.31
C ASP A 94 6.01 -20.21 4.52
N ALA A 95 5.93 -19.62 5.72
CA ALA A 95 6.39 -20.21 6.98
C ALA A 95 5.31 -21.01 7.74
N GLY A 96 4.10 -21.18 7.19
CA GLY A 96 3.01 -21.88 7.86
C GLY A 96 2.41 -21.14 9.07
N VAL A 97 2.65 -19.84 9.19
CA VAL A 97 2.17 -19.00 10.29
C VAL A 97 0.77 -18.46 10.01
N SER A 98 -0.09 -18.52 11.02
CA SER A 98 -1.39 -17.86 11.03
C SER A 98 -1.56 -17.01 12.30
N VAL A 99 -2.39 -15.97 12.22
CA VAL A 99 -2.72 -15.09 13.35
C VAL A 99 -4.21 -15.20 13.65
N SER A 100 -4.55 -15.43 14.90
CA SER A 100 -5.93 -15.51 15.39
C SER A 100 -6.41 -14.17 15.94
N ARG A 101 -7.74 -13.96 15.96
CA ARG A 101 -8.35 -12.81 16.63
C ARG A 101 -7.99 -12.74 18.10
N LYS A 102 -7.86 -13.90 18.78
CA LYS A 102 -7.51 -13.96 20.20
C LYS A 102 -6.14 -13.34 20.47
N GLU A 103 -5.15 -13.62 19.64
CA GLU A 103 -3.80 -13.05 19.78
C GLU A 103 -3.79 -11.53 19.58
N ILE A 104 -4.57 -11.03 18.60
CA ILE A 104 -4.72 -9.59 18.37
C ILE A 104 -5.36 -8.90 19.59
N GLN A 105 -6.39 -9.51 20.18
CA GLN A 105 -7.01 -8.93 21.37
C GLN A 105 -6.13 -9.04 22.62
N GLN A 106 -5.32 -10.10 22.73
CA GLN A 106 -4.36 -10.22 23.81
C GLN A 106 -3.36 -9.07 23.78
N ILE A 107 -2.69 -8.83 22.64
CA ILE A 107 -1.72 -7.74 22.55
C ILE A 107 -2.35 -6.36 22.73
N ARG A 108 -3.61 -6.16 22.29
CA ARG A 108 -4.35 -4.92 22.54
C ARG A 108 -4.61 -4.70 24.03
N ASN A 109 -5.06 -5.74 24.73
CA ASN A 109 -5.33 -5.69 26.17
C ASN A 109 -4.04 -5.44 26.96
N ASP A 110 -2.94 -6.10 26.56
CA ASP A 110 -1.63 -5.92 27.19
C ASP A 110 -1.11 -4.49 26.97
N ALA A 111 -1.25 -3.94 25.76
CA ALA A 111 -0.90 -2.55 25.47
C ALA A 111 -1.75 -1.57 26.27
N ALA A 112 -3.06 -1.83 26.42
CA ALA A 112 -3.97 -1.00 27.21
C ALA A 112 -3.61 -1.02 28.70
N ALA A 113 -3.29 -2.21 29.24
CA ALA A 113 -2.86 -2.35 30.63
C ALA A 113 -1.54 -1.60 30.90
N GLN A 114 -0.61 -1.60 29.93
CA GLN A 114 0.69 -0.91 30.06
C GLN A 114 0.59 0.61 29.85
N SER A 115 -0.33 1.06 28.99
CA SER A 115 -0.42 2.46 28.57
C SER A 115 -1.44 3.28 29.36
N GLY A 116 -2.18 2.66 30.28
CA GLY A 116 -3.20 3.33 31.09
C GLY A 116 -4.61 3.36 30.48
N GLY A 117 -4.90 2.47 29.53
CA GLY A 117 -6.24 2.28 28.93
C GLY A 117 -6.24 2.25 27.39
N ASP A 118 -7.38 1.87 26.80
CA ASP A 118 -7.54 1.78 25.33
C ASP A 118 -7.45 3.16 24.65
N GLU A 119 -7.83 4.24 25.34
CA GLU A 119 -7.68 5.60 24.81
C GLU A 119 -6.21 5.99 24.63
N ALA A 120 -5.36 5.72 25.62
CA ALA A 120 -3.92 5.99 25.53
C ALA A 120 -3.26 5.19 24.39
N VAL A 121 -3.69 3.95 24.19
CA VAL A 121 -3.26 3.10 23.07
C VAL A 121 -3.67 3.71 21.72
N ARG A 122 -4.91 4.18 21.58
CA ARG A 122 -5.37 4.87 20.35
C ARG A 122 -4.59 6.14 20.08
N THR A 123 -4.39 6.97 21.09
CA THR A 123 -3.62 8.22 20.97
C THR A 123 -2.18 7.93 20.57
N GLY A 124 -1.50 7.00 21.24
CA GLY A 124 -0.12 6.61 20.89
C GLY A 124 0.00 6.10 19.46
N MET A 125 -0.93 5.24 19.01
CA MET A 125 -0.95 4.74 17.63
C MET A 125 -1.21 5.83 16.59
N LEU A 126 -2.11 6.77 16.87
CA LEU A 126 -2.38 7.88 15.97
C LEU A 126 -1.16 8.80 15.85
N GLU A 127 -0.56 9.18 16.97
CA GLU A 127 0.49 10.20 17.02
C GLU A 127 1.84 9.69 16.53
N GLN A 128 2.20 8.46 16.89
CA GLN A 128 3.52 7.90 16.62
C GLN A 128 3.55 7.07 15.34
N ARG A 129 2.44 6.40 14.99
CA ARG A 129 2.37 5.45 13.88
C ARG A 129 1.39 5.84 12.78
N TRP A 130 0.65 6.95 12.94
CA TRP A 130 -0.38 7.41 12.01
C TRP A 130 -1.40 6.31 11.68
N VAL A 131 -1.85 5.61 12.71
CA VAL A 131 -2.86 4.55 12.65
C VAL A 131 -4.16 5.10 13.24
N ALA A 132 -5.19 5.20 12.41
CA ALA A 132 -6.52 5.61 12.86
C ALA A 132 -7.19 4.50 13.71
N PRO A 133 -8.19 4.82 14.56
CA PRO A 133 -8.85 3.83 15.41
C PRO A 133 -9.34 2.57 14.68
N GLY A 134 -9.93 2.72 13.49
CA GLY A 134 -10.40 1.60 12.67
C GLY A 134 -9.29 0.75 12.03
N GLN A 135 -8.04 1.19 12.12
CA GLN A 135 -6.87 0.54 11.51
C GLN A 135 -6.02 -0.23 12.54
N ILE A 136 -6.33 -0.11 13.83
CA ILE A 136 -5.57 -0.67 14.95
C ILE A 136 -5.44 -2.19 14.85
N ASP A 137 -6.55 -2.90 14.69
CA ASP A 137 -6.54 -4.38 14.67
C ASP A 137 -5.68 -4.91 13.51
N ALA A 138 -5.70 -4.24 12.36
CA ALA A 138 -4.86 -4.60 11.22
C ALA A 138 -3.36 -4.34 11.50
N SER A 139 -3.03 -3.24 12.19
CA SER A 139 -1.65 -2.94 12.61
C SER A 139 -1.15 -3.96 13.64
N LEU A 140 -1.98 -4.30 14.63
CA LEU A 140 -1.63 -5.29 15.65
C LEU A 140 -1.50 -6.69 15.06
N ARG A 141 -2.34 -7.05 14.07
CA ARG A 141 -2.18 -8.29 13.31
C ARG A 141 -0.80 -8.38 12.67
N GLN A 142 -0.33 -7.31 12.01
CA GLN A 142 1.00 -7.27 11.40
C GLN A 142 2.11 -7.44 12.44
N GLU A 143 1.97 -6.81 13.61
CA GLU A 143 2.94 -6.94 14.70
C GLU A 143 3.04 -8.39 15.21
N VAL A 144 1.91 -9.02 15.51
CA VAL A 144 1.85 -10.43 15.91
C VAL A 144 2.42 -11.33 14.81
N GLN A 145 2.10 -11.05 13.55
CA GLN A 145 2.57 -11.85 12.43
C GLN A 145 4.09 -11.79 12.24
N LEU A 146 4.70 -10.63 12.44
CA LEU A 146 6.16 -10.48 12.39
C LEU A 146 6.85 -11.27 13.50
N GLN A 147 6.32 -11.21 14.72
CA GLN A 147 6.84 -11.97 15.86
C GLN A 147 6.73 -13.48 15.61
N LYS A 148 5.58 -13.95 15.12
CA LYS A 148 5.36 -15.37 14.82
C LYS A 148 6.19 -15.85 13.64
N LEU A 149 6.40 -15.02 12.62
CA LEU A 149 7.31 -15.31 11.52
C LEU A 149 8.73 -15.55 12.06
N ALA A 150 9.24 -14.65 12.91
CA ALA A 150 10.55 -14.79 13.50
C ALA A 150 10.68 -16.10 14.30
N GLN A 151 9.68 -16.41 15.14
CA GLN A 151 9.64 -17.67 15.90
C GLN A 151 9.64 -18.90 15.00
N ALA A 152 8.82 -18.90 13.95
CA ALA A 152 8.69 -20.04 13.04
C ALA A 152 9.99 -20.36 12.28
N ILE A 153 10.82 -19.34 12.01
CA ILE A 153 12.11 -19.51 11.34
C ILE A 153 13.30 -19.60 12.33
N GLY A 154 13.04 -19.64 13.63
CA GLY A 154 14.07 -19.71 14.67
C GLY A 154 14.92 -18.44 14.78
N ALA A 155 14.40 -17.27 14.38
CA ALA A 155 15.09 -16.00 14.41
C ALA A 155 14.80 -15.22 15.72
N ASP A 156 15.88 -14.73 16.35
CA ASP A 156 15.79 -13.77 17.45
C ASP A 156 15.87 -12.33 16.92
N LEU A 157 14.75 -11.59 17.03
CA LEU A 157 14.65 -10.19 16.61
C LEU A 157 15.53 -9.23 17.43
N GLN A 158 16.09 -9.67 18.56
CA GLN A 158 17.08 -8.89 19.33
C GLN A 158 18.51 -9.07 18.82
N SER A 159 18.74 -10.03 17.92
CA SER A 159 20.05 -10.33 17.34
C SER A 159 20.15 -9.80 15.90
N PRO A 160 21.32 -9.27 15.47
CA PRO A 160 21.53 -8.88 14.07
C PRO A 160 21.26 -10.02 13.08
N ALA A 161 21.64 -11.25 13.45
CA ALA A 161 21.42 -12.45 12.64
C ALA A 161 19.92 -12.77 12.47
N GLY A 162 19.12 -12.68 13.53
CA GLY A 162 17.69 -12.91 13.45
C GLY A 162 16.95 -11.81 12.68
N VAL A 163 17.34 -10.55 12.85
CA VAL A 163 16.82 -9.44 12.02
C VAL A 163 17.13 -9.69 10.54
N GLN A 164 18.36 -10.11 10.22
CA GLN A 164 18.75 -10.45 8.85
C GLN A 164 17.94 -11.64 8.30
N ALA A 165 17.72 -12.69 9.10
CA ALA A 165 16.95 -13.86 8.69
C ALA A 165 15.49 -13.50 8.36
N VAL A 166 14.85 -12.69 9.20
CA VAL A 166 13.49 -12.18 8.94
C VAL A 166 13.48 -11.30 7.70
N GLY A 167 14.46 -10.40 7.55
CA GLY A 167 14.62 -9.57 6.36
C GLY A 167 14.71 -10.40 5.08
N GLN A 168 15.50 -11.48 5.07
CA GLN A 168 15.60 -12.39 3.92
C GLN A 168 14.27 -13.07 3.60
N SER A 169 13.52 -13.48 4.63
CA SER A 169 12.17 -14.05 4.44
C SER A 169 11.22 -13.05 3.79
N LEU A 170 11.26 -11.78 4.24
CA LEU A 170 10.44 -10.71 3.67
C LEU A 170 10.87 -10.36 2.24
N THR A 171 12.16 -10.27 1.95
CA THR A 171 12.68 -10.05 0.59
C THR A 171 12.27 -11.19 -0.35
N LYS A 172 12.35 -12.45 0.10
CA LYS A 172 11.90 -13.60 -0.68
C LYS A 172 10.41 -13.51 -1.02
N ALA A 173 9.58 -13.19 -0.02
CA ALA A 173 8.15 -13.00 -0.19
C ALA A 173 7.83 -11.83 -1.13
N SER A 174 8.53 -10.71 -0.97
CA SER A 174 8.41 -9.50 -1.80
C SER A 174 8.66 -9.80 -3.28
N LYS A 175 9.77 -10.48 -3.59
CA LYS A 175 10.11 -10.91 -4.97
C LYS A 175 9.05 -11.83 -5.57
N ALA A 176 8.53 -12.76 -4.77
CA ALA A 176 7.49 -13.69 -5.20
C ALA A 176 6.14 -13.01 -5.51
N LEU A 177 5.93 -11.79 -5.00
CA LEU A 177 4.71 -11.02 -5.23
C LEU A 177 4.79 -10.14 -6.49
N HIS A 178 5.94 -10.00 -7.15
CA HIS A 178 6.05 -9.18 -8.38
C HIS A 178 5.38 -7.79 -8.22
N ILE A 179 5.81 -7.05 -7.19
CA ILE A 179 5.15 -5.80 -6.80
C ILE A 179 5.36 -4.74 -7.88
N ASP A 180 4.26 -4.25 -8.44
CA ASP A 180 4.23 -3.12 -9.36
C ASP A 180 3.55 -1.92 -8.68
N VAL A 181 4.23 -0.78 -8.65
CA VAL A 181 3.73 0.44 -7.98
C VAL A 181 3.47 1.50 -9.03
N ASN A 182 2.31 2.15 -8.94
CA ASN A 182 2.00 3.26 -9.83
C ASN A 182 3.07 4.36 -9.69
N PRO A 183 3.75 4.77 -10.79
CA PRO A 183 4.94 5.63 -10.75
C PRO A 183 4.75 6.94 -9.97
N ARG A 184 3.52 7.45 -9.90
CA ARG A 184 3.21 8.66 -9.11
C ARG A 184 3.50 8.51 -7.61
N TYR A 185 3.55 7.29 -7.11
CA TYR A 185 3.84 6.99 -5.71
C TYR A 185 5.29 6.59 -5.46
N GLY A 186 6.08 6.37 -6.52
CA GLY A 186 7.46 5.89 -6.40
C GLY A 186 7.70 4.58 -7.13
N SER A 187 8.76 3.89 -6.71
CA SER A 187 9.09 2.52 -7.10
C SER A 187 9.17 1.64 -5.85
N TRP A 188 9.03 0.33 -6.01
CA TRP A 188 9.26 -0.63 -4.93
C TRP A 188 10.69 -1.16 -4.95
N ASP A 189 11.32 -1.28 -3.78
CA ASP A 189 12.63 -1.90 -3.61
C ASP A 189 12.46 -3.21 -2.80
N ASP A 190 12.57 -4.35 -3.47
CA ASP A 190 12.45 -5.67 -2.84
C ASP A 190 13.56 -5.99 -1.83
N GLN A 191 14.76 -5.43 -2.00
CA GLN A 191 15.86 -5.67 -1.06
C GLN A 191 15.61 -4.95 0.26
N LYS A 192 15.06 -3.75 0.19
CA LYS A 192 14.73 -2.96 1.37
C LYS A 192 13.31 -3.18 1.88
N VAL A 193 12.46 -3.88 1.10
CA VAL A 193 11.05 -4.13 1.38
C VAL A 193 10.32 -2.82 1.70
N GLN A 194 10.54 -1.80 0.86
CA GLN A 194 9.99 -0.48 1.07
C GLN A 194 9.70 0.24 -0.24
N LEU A 195 8.83 1.24 -0.17
CA LEU A 195 8.71 2.22 -1.24
C LEU A 195 9.97 3.09 -1.29
N SER A 196 10.50 3.27 -2.50
CA SER A 196 11.60 4.17 -2.83
C SER A 196 11.09 5.36 -3.65
N THR A 197 11.84 6.46 -3.65
CA THR A 197 11.52 7.60 -4.51
C THR A 197 11.76 7.20 -5.97
N TYR A 198 10.78 7.43 -6.84
CA TYR A 198 10.98 7.22 -8.27
C TYR A 198 11.95 8.28 -8.81
N LYS A 199 13.06 7.86 -9.42
CA LYS A 199 13.93 8.71 -10.23
C LYS A 199 13.64 8.41 -11.70
N ALA A 200 13.00 9.36 -12.38
CA ALA A 200 12.76 9.26 -13.81
C ALA A 200 14.10 9.49 -14.55
N PRO A 201 14.64 8.53 -15.33
CA PRO A 201 15.93 8.70 -16.02
C PRO A 201 15.94 9.84 -17.05
N TRP A 202 14.74 10.22 -17.52
CA TRP A 202 14.52 11.24 -18.53
C TRP A 202 14.26 12.64 -17.94
N ILE A 203 14.17 12.76 -16.61
CA ILE A 203 14.06 14.06 -15.93
C ILE A 203 15.43 14.38 -15.31
N THR A 204 16.23 15.18 -16.00
CA THR A 204 17.37 15.84 -15.39
C THR A 204 16.83 16.93 -14.48
N GLN A 205 16.90 16.74 -13.16
CA GLN A 205 16.59 17.81 -12.21
C GLN A 205 17.63 18.92 -12.37
N VAL A 206 17.23 20.04 -12.99
CA VAL A 206 18.07 21.24 -13.16
C VAL A 206 17.95 22.22 -11.99
N THR A 207 17.13 21.89 -10.98
CA THR A 207 16.98 22.69 -9.76
C THR A 207 17.51 21.87 -8.59
N PRO A 208 18.49 22.37 -7.82
CA PRO A 208 18.95 21.70 -6.61
C PRO A 208 17.77 21.55 -5.65
N VAL A 209 17.49 20.32 -5.23
CA VAL A 209 16.69 20.06 -4.03
C VAL A 209 17.64 20.29 -2.86
N GLU A 210 17.61 21.47 -2.25
CA GLU A 210 18.25 21.66 -0.95
C GLU A 210 17.59 20.71 0.06
N GLY A 211 18.41 19.82 0.63
CA GLY A 211 18.05 19.05 1.81
C GLY A 211 17.75 17.56 1.59
N GLN A 212 18.65 16.81 0.94
CA GLN A 212 18.90 15.41 1.31
C GLN A 212 20.39 15.09 1.16
N GLU A 213 21.20 15.69 2.03
CA GLU A 213 22.55 15.21 2.33
C GLU A 213 22.59 14.78 3.80
N GLN A 214 23.10 13.56 4.00
CA GLN A 214 23.68 13.02 5.24
C GLN A 214 22.75 12.41 6.31
N ALA A 215 22.62 11.08 6.25
CA ALA A 215 22.75 10.13 7.38
C ALA A 215 22.75 8.69 6.79
N GLY A 216 23.71 7.80 6.98
CA GLY A 216 25.03 7.78 7.65
C GLY A 216 25.98 6.89 6.82
N ALA A 217 27.31 6.83 7.00
CA ALA A 217 28.05 6.65 8.24
C ALA A 217 27.55 5.45 9.06
#